data_AF-A0A829F5N4-F1
#
_entry.id   AF-A0A829F5N4-F1
#
_cell.length_a   1.000
_cell.length_b   1.000
_cell.length_c   1.000
_cell.angle_alpha   90.00
_cell.angle_beta   90.00
_cell.angle_gamma   90.00
#
_symmetry.space_group_name_H-M   'P 1'
#
loop_
_entity.id
_entity.type
_entity.pdbx_description
1 polymer ?
#
loop_
_entity_poly.entity_id
_entity_poly.type
_entity_poly.pdbx_seq_one_letter_code
_entity_poly.pdbx_strand_id
1 'polypeptide(L)'
;MGERTQALITVKYGNSKTKASVSIHYQWGYGRYMLMDVLNQGIYLINKAYDLRDKSREELAKGIFDRSTGVINFVTYESGVSAYDETGFGGRYEPYQETIEDVMKFSDNNDGYAHLEMVFDENGFSLDDKTRLRLFDFEGQQIGLNKFCESGKEFATKDFIKGYRLLLENYGINLEEESVK
;
A
#
# COMPACT_ATOMS: atom_id res chain seq x y z
N MET A 1 -10.60 7.62 -21.91
CA MET A 1 -10.72 6.71 -20.75
C MET A 1 -10.05 7.41 -19.58
N GLY A 2 -10.65 7.38 -18.38
CA GLY A 2 -10.09 8.06 -17.21
C GLY A 2 -8.87 7.35 -16.64
N GLU A 3 -7.99 8.10 -15.99
CA GLU A 3 -6.82 7.60 -15.25
C GLU A 3 -7.27 6.76 -14.05
N ARG A 4 -6.71 5.55 -13.92
CA ARG A 4 -6.99 4.60 -12.83
C ARG A 4 -5.66 4.10 -12.29
N THR A 5 -5.32 4.51 -11.08
CA THR A 5 -4.16 4.01 -10.34
C THR A 5 -4.61 3.25 -9.10
N GLN A 6 -3.72 2.43 -8.55
CA GLN A 6 -4.01 1.66 -7.34
C GLN A 6 -2.82 1.58 -6.40
N ALA A 7 -3.11 1.60 -5.10
CA ALA A 7 -2.12 1.43 -4.07
C ALA A 7 -2.47 0.26 -3.17
N LEU A 8 -1.50 -0.63 -2.92
CA LEU A 8 -1.57 -1.63 -1.87
C LEU A 8 -0.82 -1.13 -0.64
N ILE A 9 -1.50 -1.10 0.51
CA ILE A 9 -0.90 -0.83 1.81
C ILE A 9 -0.82 -2.14 2.58
N THR A 10 0.38 -2.59 2.92
CA THR A 10 0.64 -3.82 3.67
C THR A 10 1.26 -3.48 5.02
N VAL A 11 0.75 -4.08 6.10
CA VAL A 11 1.30 -3.93 7.45
C VAL A 11 1.82 -5.28 7.92
N LYS A 12 3.06 -5.32 8.40
CA LYS A 12 3.76 -6.51 8.92
C LYS A 12 4.35 -6.24 10.30
N TYR A 13 4.47 -7.29 11.11
CA TYR A 13 5.13 -7.26 12.43
C TYR A 13 6.23 -8.33 12.48
N GLY A 14 7.47 -7.90 12.74
CA GLY A 14 8.66 -8.74 12.75
C GLY A 14 8.92 -9.49 11.43
N ASN A 15 9.61 -10.63 11.52
CA ASN A 15 9.91 -11.48 10.36
C ASN A 15 8.74 -12.42 9.96
N SER A 16 7.50 -12.16 10.42
CA SER A 16 6.35 -13.05 10.19
C SER A 16 5.08 -12.33 9.70
N LYS A 17 4.17 -13.15 9.15
CA LYS A 17 2.88 -12.89 8.46
C LYS A 17 2.35 -11.45 8.43
N THR A 18 1.98 -10.99 7.24
CA THR A 18 1.16 -9.79 7.04
C THR A 18 0.03 -9.74 8.06
N LYS A 19 -0.12 -8.59 8.72
CA LYS A 19 -1.21 -8.34 9.67
C LYS A 19 -2.44 -7.84 8.93
N ALA A 20 -2.26 -6.94 7.97
CA ALA A 20 -3.32 -6.40 7.14
C ALA A 20 -2.76 -6.03 5.76
N SER A 21 -3.58 -6.18 4.73
CA SER A 21 -3.35 -5.60 3.41
C SER A 21 -4.63 -4.94 2.91
N VAL A 22 -4.49 -3.75 2.33
CA VAL A 22 -5.60 -2.91 1.84
C VAL A 22 -5.25 -2.36 0.46
N SER A 23 -6.01 -2.75 -0.55
CA SER A 23 -5.96 -2.11 -1.87
C SER A 23 -6.87 -0.88 -1.90
N ILE A 24 -6.37 0.19 -2.50
CA ILE A 24 -7.03 1.48 -2.65
C ILE A 24 -7.04 1.82 -4.14
N HIS A 25 -8.21 2.17 -4.67
CA HIS A 25 -8.36 2.51 -6.07
C HIS A 25 -8.60 4.01 -6.22
N TYR A 26 -7.97 4.61 -7.22
CA TYR A 26 -8.08 6.03 -7.48
C TYR A 26 -8.67 6.20 -8.87
N GLN A 27 -9.82 6.87 -8.95
CA GLN A 27 -10.42 7.28 -10.22
C GLN A 27 -10.11 8.76 -10.45
N TRP A 28 -9.61 9.11 -11.64
CA TRP A 28 -9.35 10.50 -12.05
C TRP A 28 -8.29 11.23 -11.20
N GLY A 29 -7.38 10.48 -10.59
CA GLY A 29 -6.28 10.99 -9.81
C GLY A 29 -4.96 10.60 -10.44
N TYR A 30 -4.28 11.58 -11.04
CA TYR A 30 -2.90 11.43 -11.46
C TYR A 30 -2.04 10.98 -10.27
N GLY A 31 -0.95 10.24 -10.54
CA GLY A 31 -0.11 9.57 -9.54
C GLY A 31 0.25 10.39 -8.29
N ARG A 32 0.25 11.73 -8.35
CA ARG A 32 0.41 12.60 -7.17
C ARG A 32 -0.63 12.37 -6.06
N TYR A 33 -1.92 12.18 -6.37
CA TYR A 33 -2.93 11.97 -5.33
C TYR A 33 -2.70 10.64 -4.62
N MET A 34 -2.46 9.58 -5.39
CA MET A 34 -2.07 8.28 -4.85
C MET A 34 -0.80 8.37 -4.01
N LEU A 35 0.26 9.03 -4.51
CA LEU A 35 1.52 9.19 -3.77
C LEU A 35 1.31 9.94 -2.45
N MET A 36 0.55 11.03 -2.45
CA MET A 36 0.25 11.77 -1.22
C MET A 36 -0.59 10.95 -0.23
N ASP A 37 -1.60 10.22 -0.71
CA ASP A 37 -2.40 9.35 0.15
C ASP A 37 -1.54 8.23 0.74
N VAL A 38 -0.74 7.54 -0.09
CA VAL A 38 0.22 6.52 0.35
C VAL A 38 1.17 7.06 1.43
N LEU A 39 1.75 8.25 1.23
CA LEU A 39 2.58 8.89 2.24
C LEU A 39 1.79 9.18 3.52
N ASN A 40 0.58 9.72 3.42
CA ASN A 40 -0.28 10.00 4.57
C ASN A 40 -0.66 8.71 5.33
N GLN A 41 -0.90 7.59 4.63
CA GLN A 41 -1.12 6.29 5.25
C GLN A 41 0.11 5.82 6.03
N GLY A 42 1.30 5.93 5.43
CA GLY A 42 2.56 5.62 6.11
C GLY A 42 2.75 6.44 7.39
N ILE A 43 2.60 7.76 7.29
CA ILE A 43 2.69 8.69 8.43
C ILE A 43 1.66 8.35 9.52
N TYR A 44 0.43 8.05 9.13
CA TYR A 44 -0.63 7.64 10.06
C TYR A 44 -0.24 6.36 10.82
N LEU A 45 0.20 5.34 10.10
CA LEU A 45 0.58 4.05 10.68
C LEU A 45 1.77 4.20 11.64
N ILE A 46 2.75 5.04 11.29
CA ILE A 46 3.89 5.37 12.16
C ILE A 46 3.41 6.06 13.44
N ASN A 47 2.64 7.13 13.31
CA ASN A 47 2.17 7.91 14.45
C ASN A 47 1.21 7.14 15.37
N LYS A 48 0.61 6.07 14.86
CA LYS A 48 -0.36 5.24 15.59
C LYS A 48 0.14 3.83 15.88
N ALA A 49 1.41 3.52 15.63
CA ALA A 49 1.97 2.17 15.80
C ALA A 49 1.60 1.56 17.17
N TYR A 50 1.76 2.33 18.25
CA TYR A 50 1.38 1.94 19.60
C TYR A 50 -0.12 1.58 19.74
N ASP A 51 -1.01 2.45 19.25
CA ASP A 51 -2.46 2.28 19.33
C ASP A 51 -2.98 1.15 18.41
N LEU A 52 -2.20 0.79 17.39
CA LEU A 52 -2.57 -0.13 16.31
C LEU A 52 -2.01 -1.54 16.50
N ARG A 53 -1.05 -1.73 17.40
CA ARG A 53 -0.42 -3.03 17.69
C ARG A 53 -1.44 -4.12 18.03
N ASP A 54 -2.31 -3.81 18.99
CA ASP A 54 -3.25 -4.79 19.56
C ASP A 54 -4.56 -4.87 18.78
N LYS A 55 -4.72 -4.05 17.74
CA LYS A 55 -5.94 -4.03 16.95
C LYS A 55 -6.12 -5.30 16.13
N SER A 56 -7.39 -5.63 15.92
CA SER A 56 -7.76 -6.65 14.95
C SER A 56 -7.33 -6.21 13.56
N ARG A 57 -7.23 -7.18 12.66
CA ARG A 57 -6.93 -6.87 11.26
C ARG A 57 -8.01 -6.00 10.63
N GLU A 58 -9.28 -6.26 10.92
CA GLU A 58 -10.44 -5.54 10.40
C GLU A 58 -10.40 -4.07 10.85
N GLU A 59 -10.01 -3.82 12.10
CA GLU A 59 -9.86 -2.46 12.62
C GLU A 59 -8.68 -1.72 11.98
N LEU A 60 -7.57 -2.42 11.70
CA LEU A 60 -6.44 -1.86 10.95
C LEU A 60 -6.84 -1.50 9.51
N ALA A 61 -7.48 -2.44 8.82
CA ALA A 61 -7.96 -2.24 7.46
C ALA A 61 -8.97 -1.09 7.39
N LYS A 62 -9.91 -1.03 8.34
CA LYS A 62 -10.86 0.09 8.47
C LYS A 62 -10.16 1.42 8.74
N GLY A 63 -9.12 1.43 9.59
CA GLY A 63 -8.36 2.64 9.88
C GLY A 63 -7.60 3.21 8.68
N ILE A 64 -7.12 2.34 7.78
CA ILE A 64 -6.53 2.71 6.49
C ILE A 64 -7.64 3.21 5.54
N PHE A 65 -8.76 2.47 5.47
CA PHE A 65 -9.92 2.79 4.63
C PHE A 65 -10.50 4.18 4.93
N ASP A 66 -10.82 4.45 6.20
CA ASP A 66 -11.50 5.68 6.63
C ASP A 66 -10.67 6.95 6.36
N ARG A 67 -9.39 6.80 6.05
CA ARG A 67 -8.45 7.91 5.77
C ARG A 67 -8.10 8.06 4.31
N SER A 68 -8.42 7.07 3.48
CA SER A 68 -8.10 7.15 2.07
C SER A 68 -8.99 8.16 1.36
N THR A 69 -8.40 8.83 0.39
CA THR A 69 -9.10 9.71 -0.57
C THR A 69 -9.53 8.96 -1.84
N GLY A 70 -9.11 7.71 -2.00
CA GLY A 70 -9.51 6.84 -3.10
C GLY A 70 -10.89 6.20 -2.89
N VAL A 71 -11.45 5.70 -3.99
CA VAL A 71 -12.62 4.81 -3.93
C VAL A 71 -12.08 3.40 -3.70
N ILE A 72 -12.33 2.84 -2.53
CA ILE A 72 -11.84 1.50 -2.24
C ILE A 72 -12.80 0.47 -2.83
N ASN A 73 -12.28 -0.40 -3.69
CA ASN A 73 -13.03 -1.51 -4.26
C ASN A 73 -12.92 -2.71 -3.32
N PHE A 74 -13.47 -2.56 -2.10
CA PHE A 74 -13.90 -3.75 -1.40
C PHE A 74 -15.30 -4.04 -1.90
N VAL A 75 -15.46 -5.20 -2.53
CA VAL A 75 -16.55 -6.08 -2.13
C VAL A 75 -16.39 -6.19 -0.61
N THR A 76 -17.02 -5.26 0.12
CA THR A 76 -17.21 -5.34 1.55
C THR A 76 -17.99 -6.60 1.73
N TYR A 77 -17.24 -7.65 2.00
CA TYR A 77 -17.74 -8.96 2.20
C TYR A 77 -18.58 -8.94 3.47
N GLU A 78 -19.89 -8.71 3.31
CA GLU A 78 -20.88 -9.36 4.17
C GLU A 78 -20.79 -10.90 4.05
N SER A 79 -19.93 -11.43 3.17
CA SER A 79 -19.76 -12.87 2.93
C SER A 79 -18.31 -13.28 2.65
N GLY A 80 -17.34 -12.98 3.55
CA GLY A 80 -15.88 -13.17 3.38
C GLY A 80 -15.42 -14.06 2.22
N VAL A 81 -14.41 -13.65 1.41
CA VAL A 81 -13.65 -14.63 0.63
C VAL A 81 -13.07 -15.62 1.63
N SER A 82 -13.76 -16.74 1.82
CA SER A 82 -13.20 -17.92 2.43
C SER A 82 -12.29 -18.50 1.36
N ALA A 83 -10.99 -18.48 1.58
CA ALA A 83 -10.19 -19.58 1.09
C ALA A 83 -10.69 -20.81 1.87
N TYR A 84 -11.71 -21.47 1.33
CA TYR A 84 -12.19 -22.74 1.84
C TYR A 84 -11.12 -23.75 1.45
N ASP A 85 -10.11 -23.90 2.31
CA ASP A 85 -9.27 -25.09 2.27
C ASP A 85 -10.15 -26.21 2.84
N GLU A 86 -10.70 -27.05 1.95
CA GLU A 86 -11.57 -28.18 2.30
C GLU A 86 -10.85 -29.27 3.12
N THR A 87 -9.65 -29.02 3.65
CA THR A 87 -8.88 -29.99 4.42
C THR A 87 -8.76 -29.62 5.90
N GLY A 88 -9.81 -29.95 6.67
CA GLY A 88 -9.65 -30.53 8.01
C GLY A 88 -9.27 -29.62 9.18
N PHE A 89 -10.20 -29.55 10.15
CA PHE A 89 -9.96 -29.36 11.59
C PHE A 89 -9.23 -28.09 12.05
N GLY A 90 -10.03 -27.10 12.49
CA GLY A 90 -9.57 -25.97 13.32
C GLY A 90 -9.40 -24.67 12.55
N GLY A 91 -10.46 -24.21 11.86
CA GLY A 91 -10.43 -23.00 11.05
C GLY A 91 -10.08 -21.76 11.85
N ARG A 92 -8.81 -21.33 11.79
CA ARG A 92 -8.44 -19.95 12.07
C ARG A 92 -8.98 -19.12 10.92
N TYR A 93 -9.84 -18.16 11.23
CA TYR A 93 -10.20 -17.09 10.32
C TYR A 93 -8.93 -16.29 10.01
N GLU A 94 -8.33 -16.54 8.86
CA GLU A 94 -7.31 -15.67 8.27
C GLU A 94 -7.98 -14.92 7.13
N PRO A 95 -8.28 -13.61 7.27
CA PRO A 95 -8.98 -12.90 6.21
C PRO A 95 -8.13 -12.88 4.91
N TYR A 96 -8.74 -12.69 3.75
CA TYR A 96 -8.02 -12.72 2.46
C TYR A 96 -6.97 -11.62 2.35
N GLN A 97 -5.68 -11.95 2.29
CA GLN A 97 -4.59 -10.97 2.15
C GLN A 97 -4.24 -10.80 0.68
N GLU A 98 -4.60 -9.65 0.13
CA GLU A 98 -4.23 -9.31 -1.24
C GLU A 98 -2.73 -9.07 -1.32
N THR A 99 -2.09 -9.70 -2.31
CA THR A 99 -0.70 -9.47 -2.68
C THR A 99 -0.60 -8.41 -3.77
N ILE A 100 0.59 -7.85 -4.01
CA ILE A 100 0.75 -6.87 -5.10
C ILE A 100 0.54 -7.54 -6.45
N GLU A 101 0.88 -8.82 -6.57
CA GLU A 101 0.64 -9.65 -7.74
C GLU A 101 -0.87 -9.85 -8.02
N ASP A 102 -1.67 -10.05 -6.97
CA ASP A 102 -3.13 -10.13 -7.09
C ASP A 102 -3.70 -8.78 -7.58
N VAL A 103 -3.26 -7.68 -6.96
CA VAL A 103 -3.65 -6.32 -7.38
C VAL A 103 -3.33 -6.14 -8.86
N MET A 104 -2.10 -6.41 -9.31
CA MET A 104 -1.71 -6.24 -10.71
C MET A 104 -2.52 -7.09 -11.69
N LYS A 105 -2.95 -8.29 -11.27
CA LYS A 105 -3.63 -9.25 -12.15
C LYS A 105 -5.13 -8.97 -12.31
N PHE A 106 -5.79 -8.52 -11.24
CA PHE A 106 -7.26 -8.44 -11.21
C PHE A 106 -7.81 -7.02 -11.28
N SER A 107 -6.91 -6.04 -11.33
CA SER A 107 -7.26 -4.62 -11.29
C SER A 107 -7.45 -4.00 -12.65
N ASP A 108 -8.49 -3.18 -12.76
CA ASP A 108 -8.66 -2.24 -13.87
C ASP A 108 -7.81 -0.98 -13.58
N ASN A 109 -6.54 -1.03 -13.98
CA ASN A 109 -5.53 0.03 -13.81
C ASN A 109 -4.76 0.24 -15.12
N ASN A 110 -4.50 1.50 -15.48
CA ASN A 110 -3.80 1.88 -16.70
C ASN A 110 -2.60 2.82 -16.49
N ASP A 111 -2.34 3.28 -15.26
CA ASP A 111 -1.31 4.29 -14.98
C ASP A 111 -0.25 3.83 -13.97
N GLY A 112 -0.40 2.64 -13.40
CA GLY A 112 0.59 2.00 -12.54
C GLY A 112 0.16 1.87 -11.08
N TYR A 113 1.03 1.22 -10.30
CA TYR A 113 0.72 0.75 -8.95
C TYR A 113 1.72 1.30 -7.94
N ALA A 114 1.26 1.54 -6.72
CA ALA A 114 2.10 1.75 -5.55
C ALA A 114 1.94 0.60 -4.56
N HIS A 115 3.05 0.14 -3.96
CA HIS A 115 3.03 -0.81 -2.86
C HIS A 115 3.80 -0.24 -1.69
N LEU A 116 3.07 0.17 -0.65
CA LEU A 116 3.65 0.55 0.63
C LEU A 116 3.63 -0.65 1.56
N GLU A 117 4.81 -1.14 1.92
CA GLU A 117 5.01 -2.20 2.89
C GLU A 117 5.55 -1.59 4.18
N MET A 118 4.68 -1.44 5.17
CA MET A 118 5.01 -0.98 6.52
C MET A 118 5.40 -2.18 7.37
N VAL A 119 6.69 -2.26 7.73
CA VAL A 119 7.21 -3.33 8.57
C VAL A 119 7.56 -2.74 9.92
N PHE A 120 6.87 -3.20 10.96
CA PHE A 120 7.21 -2.87 12.33
C PHE A 120 7.98 -4.03 12.97
N ASP A 121 8.72 -3.77 14.04
CA ASP A 121 9.36 -4.81 14.85
C ASP A 121 8.34 -5.81 15.43
N GLU A 122 8.81 -6.90 16.03
CA GLU A 122 7.94 -7.93 16.62
C GLU A 122 6.97 -7.37 17.66
N ASN A 123 7.34 -6.26 18.31
CA ASN A 123 6.53 -5.60 19.32
C ASN A 123 5.62 -4.49 18.75
N GLY A 124 5.69 -4.19 17.45
CA GLY A 124 4.88 -3.17 16.79
C GLY A 124 5.16 -1.73 17.22
N PHE A 125 6.35 -1.44 17.78
CA PHE A 125 6.71 -0.14 18.33
C PHE A 125 7.61 0.69 17.40
N SER A 126 8.48 0.04 16.64
CA SER A 126 9.45 0.73 15.78
C SER A 126 9.37 0.21 14.35
N LEU A 127 9.66 1.06 13.38
CA LEU A 127 9.84 0.63 12.00
C LEU A 127 11.08 -0.24 11.86
N ASP A 128 10.92 -1.33 11.13
CA ASP A 128 11.99 -2.20 10.64
C ASP A 128 12.55 -1.59 9.34
N ASP A 129 13.83 -1.85 9.06
CA ASP A 129 14.54 -1.35 7.89
C ASP A 129 13.98 -1.90 6.56
N LYS A 130 13.18 -2.98 6.62
CA LYS A 130 12.43 -3.51 5.49
C LYS A 130 11.20 -2.67 5.10
N THR A 131 10.87 -1.61 5.85
CA THR A 131 9.79 -0.69 5.47
C THR A 131 10.11 -0.01 4.15
N ARG A 132 9.22 -0.16 3.15
CA ARG A 132 9.50 0.30 1.80
C ARG A 132 8.28 0.71 1.00
N LEU A 133 8.51 1.62 0.06
CA LEU A 133 7.59 1.95 -1.00
C LEU A 133 8.18 1.49 -2.34
N ARG A 134 7.42 0.70 -3.08
CA ARG A 134 7.72 0.31 -4.47
C ARG A 134 6.68 0.88 -5.42
N LEU A 135 7.13 1.27 -6.61
CA LEU A 135 6.27 1.79 -7.67
C LEU A 135 6.41 0.91 -8.90
N PHE A 136 5.30 0.68 -9.59
CA PHE A 136 5.24 -0.17 -10.76
C PHE A 136 4.48 0.54 -11.88
N ASP A 137 4.88 0.32 -13.13
CA ASP A 137 4.11 0.78 -14.28
C ASP A 137 2.88 -0.11 -14.54
N PHE A 138 2.12 0.21 -15.59
CA PHE A 138 0.92 -0.52 -15.97
C PHE A 138 1.20 -1.99 -16.35
N GLU A 139 2.43 -2.31 -16.77
CA GLU A 139 2.86 -3.67 -17.11
C GLU A 139 3.28 -4.47 -15.87
N GLY A 140 3.29 -3.83 -14.70
CA GLY A 140 3.74 -4.42 -13.44
C GLY A 140 5.26 -4.44 -13.28
N GLN A 141 6.01 -3.73 -14.14
CA GLN A 141 7.45 -3.57 -13.98
C GLN A 141 7.73 -2.52 -12.90
N GLN A 142 8.61 -2.85 -11.95
CA GLN A 142 9.06 -1.87 -10.95
C GLN A 142 9.82 -0.73 -11.62
N ILE A 143 9.47 0.51 -11.29
CA ILE A 143 10.03 1.72 -11.86
C ILE A 143 10.40 2.74 -10.78
N GLY A 144 11.35 3.62 -11.07
CA GLY A 144 11.71 4.71 -10.16
C GLY A 144 10.63 5.80 -10.07
N LEU A 145 10.65 6.59 -8.99
CA LEU A 145 9.69 7.69 -8.76
C LEU A 145 9.72 8.73 -9.88
N ASN A 146 10.88 8.99 -10.48
CA ASN A 146 11.00 9.93 -11.60
C ASN A 146 10.16 9.46 -12.79
N LYS A 147 10.36 8.21 -13.22
CA LYS A 147 9.63 7.58 -14.33
C LYS A 147 8.13 7.50 -14.02
N PHE A 148 7.78 7.14 -12.79
CA PHE A 148 6.38 7.11 -12.34
C PHE A 148 5.70 8.49 -12.44
N CYS A 149 6.46 9.57 -12.22
CA CYS A 149 5.95 10.93 -12.31
C CYS A 149 5.91 11.48 -13.75
N GLU A 150 6.43 10.78 -14.76
CA GLU A 150 6.49 11.28 -16.13
C GLU A 150 5.14 11.29 -16.86
N SER A 151 4.19 10.45 -16.47
CA SER A 151 2.88 10.31 -17.13
C SER A 151 1.92 11.52 -16.93
N GLY A 152 2.34 12.54 -16.17
CA GLY A 152 1.52 13.69 -15.74
C GLY A 152 2.39 14.73 -15.03
N LYS A 153 3.44 15.09 -15.76
CA LYS A 153 4.42 16.14 -15.49
C LYS A 153 3.81 17.47 -15.01
N GLU A 154 2.54 17.74 -15.34
CA GLU A 154 1.82 18.94 -14.89
C GLU A 154 1.64 19.01 -13.37
N PHE A 155 1.54 17.86 -12.69
CA PHE A 155 1.26 17.80 -11.25
C PHE A 155 2.41 17.27 -10.41
N ALA A 156 3.35 16.54 -11.01
CA ALA A 156 4.54 15.99 -10.35
C ALA A 156 5.81 16.76 -10.74
N THR A 157 5.89 18.01 -10.27
CA THR A 157 7.04 18.89 -10.51
C THR A 157 8.31 18.36 -9.87
N LYS A 158 9.48 18.87 -10.29
CA LYS A 158 10.77 18.53 -9.66
C LYS A 158 10.78 18.80 -8.15
N ASP A 159 10.13 19.88 -7.71
CA ASP A 159 10.01 20.23 -6.30
C ASP A 159 9.12 19.25 -5.55
N PHE A 160 8.02 18.79 -6.16
CA PHE A 160 7.18 17.75 -5.59
C PHE A 160 7.98 16.46 -5.40
N ILE A 161 8.68 15.98 -6.43
CA ILE A 161 9.50 14.75 -6.36
C ILE A 161 10.56 14.85 -5.26
N LYS A 162 11.26 15.99 -5.19
CA LYS A 162 12.27 16.24 -4.15
C LYS A 162 11.65 16.26 -2.75
N GLY A 163 10.55 16.97 -2.56
CA GLY A 163 9.85 17.05 -1.28
C GLY A 163 9.29 15.70 -0.84
N TYR A 164 8.75 14.93 -1.79
CA TYR A 164 8.22 13.60 -1.53
C TYR A 164 9.31 12.63 -1.03
N ARG A 165 10.48 12.61 -1.70
CA ARG A 165 11.64 11.82 -1.24
C ARG A 165 12.08 12.20 0.16
N LEU A 166 12.22 13.50 0.42
CA LEU A 166 12.63 14.01 1.72
C LEU A 166 11.65 13.62 2.83
N LEU A 167 10.34 13.64 2.55
CA LEU A 167 9.33 13.20 3.50
C LEU A 167 9.43 11.70 3.77
N LEU A 168 9.54 10.86 2.73
CA LEU A 168 9.72 9.41 2.92
C LEU A 168 10.95 9.11 3.78
N GLU A 169 12.09 9.73 3.48
CA GLU A 169 13.34 9.58 4.23
C GLU A 169 13.17 10.00 5.70
N ASN A 170 12.57 11.16 5.96
CA ASN A 170 12.33 11.65 7.32
C ASN A 170 11.41 10.74 8.15
N TYR A 171 10.52 10.00 7.50
CA TYR A 171 9.63 9.05 8.15
C TYR A 171 10.16 7.61 8.14
N GLY A 172 11.38 7.38 7.65
CA GLY A 172 12.01 6.05 7.62
C GLY A 172 11.37 5.08 6.62
N ILE A 173 10.73 5.59 5.56
CA ILE A 173 10.15 4.78 4.49
C ILE A 173 11.14 4.73 3.34
N ASN A 174 11.70 3.54 3.06
CA ASN A 174 12.67 3.37 1.99
C ASN A 174 11.97 3.33 0.63
N LEU A 175 12.23 4.32 -0.22
CA LEU A 175 11.80 4.25 -1.62
C LEU A 175 12.70 3.28 -2.39
N GLU A 176 12.18 2.11 -2.73
CA GLU A 176 12.93 1.08 -3.44
C GLU A 176 12.80 1.32 -4.95
N GLU A 177 13.86 1.86 -5.55
CA GLU A 177 13.90 2.17 -6.98
C GLU A 177 14.29 0.93 -7.80
N GLU A 178 14.02 1.00 -9.11
CA GLU A 178 14.52 -0.02 -10.02
C GLU A 178 16.05 -0.10 -9.95
N SER A 179 16.60 -1.31 -9.79
CA SER A 179 18.04 -1.52 -9.88
C SER A 179 18.50 -1.14 -11.28
N VAL A 180 19.26 -0.05 -11.40
CA VAL A 180 19.93 0.30 -12.65
C VAL A 180 20.85 -0.87 -13.02
N LYS A 181 20.47 -1.62 -14.07
CA LYS A 181 21.33 -2.64 -14.68
C LYS A 181 22.40 -2.00 -15.54
#